data_AF-A0A653R0T8-F1
#
_entry.id   AF-A0A653R0T8-F1
#
_cell.length_a   1.000
_cell.length_b   1.000
_cell.length_c   1.000
_cell.angle_alpha   90.00
_cell.angle_beta   90.00
_cell.angle_gamma   90.00
#
_symmetry.space_group_name_H-M   'P 1'
#
loop_
_entity.id
_entity.type
_entity.pdbx_description
1 polymer ?
#
loop_
_entity_poly.entity_id
_entity_poly.type
_entity_poly.pdbx_seq_one_letter_code
_entity_poly.pdbx_strand_id
1 'polypeptide(L)' 'MTVKDWYNEAMTFNYYALILLIEFLVYEKAVIKWTDQDEKLFFYLQPKFKEKMNEHLKNYHTKIQLEESGI' A
#
# COMPACT_ATOMS: atom_id res chain seq x y z
N MET A 1 9.76 -12.50 -4.43
CA MET A 1 10.31 -11.27 -3.81
C MET A 1 9.52 -11.00 -2.54
N THR A 2 10.10 -10.32 -1.55
CA THR A 2 9.34 -9.92 -0.36
C THR A 2 8.55 -8.64 -0.61
N VAL A 3 7.57 -8.35 0.24
CA VAL A 3 6.85 -7.06 0.25
C VAL A 3 7.82 -5.88 0.35
N LYS A 4 8.89 -6.03 1.15
CA LYS A 4 9.94 -5.01 1.28
C LYS A 4 10.70 -4.77 -0.02
N ASP A 5 10.99 -5.82 -0.78
CA ASP A 5 11.68 -5.69 -2.07
C ASP A 5 10.81 -4.91 -3.06
N TRP A 6 9.52 -5.26 -3.16
CA TRP A 6 8.54 -4.54 -3.97
C TRP A 6 8.39 -3.08 -3.58
N TYR A 7 8.40 -2.77 -2.28
CA TYR A 7 8.35 -1.40 -1.79
C TYR A 7 9.59 -0.60 -2.18
N ASN A 8 10.79 -1.17 -2.02
CA ASN A 8 12.03 -0.51 -2.41
C ASN A 8 12.08 -0.22 -3.92
N GLU A 9 11.62 -1.15 -4.75
CA GLU A 9 11.49 -0.93 -6.19
C GLU A 9 10.47 0.17 -6.49
N ALA A 10 9.30 0.12 -5.87
CA ALA A 10 8.26 1.13 -6.04
C ALA A 10 8.76 2.53 -5.66
N MET A 11 9.53 2.65 -4.57
CA MET A 11 10.20 3.89 -4.18
C MET A 11 11.24 4.34 -5.20
N THR A 12 12.07 3.41 -5.71
CA THR A 12 13.11 3.70 -6.70
C THR A 12 12.53 4.24 -8.01
N PHE A 13 11.41 3.67 -8.47
CA PHE A 13 10.74 4.06 -9.71
C PHE A 13 9.58 5.05 -9.52
N ASN A 14 9.37 5.53 -8.29
CA ASN A 14 8.30 6.46 -7.91
C ASN A 14 6.88 5.98 -8.29
N TYR A 15 6.61 4.69 -8.10
CA TYR A 15 5.30 4.08 -8.29
C TYR A 15 4.38 4.38 -7.10
N TYR A 16 3.94 5.64 -7.01
CA TYR A 16 3.17 6.18 -5.90
C TYR A 16 1.96 5.33 -5.48
N ALA A 17 1.17 4.86 -6.44
CA ALA A 17 -0.01 4.03 -6.13
C ALA A 17 0.36 2.70 -5.45
N LEU A 18 1.50 2.11 -5.82
CA LEU A 18 1.99 0.87 -5.22
C LEU A 18 2.60 1.12 -3.84
N ILE A 19 3.34 2.23 -3.67
CA ILE A 19 3.85 2.69 -2.37
C ILE A 19 2.68 2.83 -1.39
N LEU A 20 1.68 3.62 -1.76
CA LEU A 20 0.50 3.89 -0.95
C LEU A 20 -0.26 2.60 -0.59
N LEU A 21 -0.38 1.66 -1.55
CA LEU A 21 -1.00 0.37 -1.29
C LEU A 21 -0.23 -0.45 -0.26
N ILE A 22 1.10 -0.54 -0.40
CA ILE A 22 1.93 -1.33 0.52
C ILE A 22 1.89 -0.73 1.92
N GLU A 23 2.02 0.59 2.05
CA GLU A 23 1.95 1.29 3.33
C GLU A 23 0.58 1.11 4.00
N PHE A 24 -0.50 1.22 3.24
CA PHE A 24 -1.85 0.96 3.72
C PHE A 24 -2.00 -0.48 4.27
N LEU A 25 -1.51 -1.48 3.52
CA LEU A 25 -1.66 -2.88 3.91
C LEU A 25 -0.80 -3.26 5.13
N VAL A 26 0.40 -2.67 5.24
CA VAL A 26 1.36 -2.96 6.31
C VAL A 26 1.06 -2.16 7.58
N TYR A 27 0.82 -0.86 7.47
CA TYR A 27 0.68 0.03 8.62
C TYR A 27 -0.77 0.20 9.06
N GLU A 28 -1.66 0.60 8.15
CA GLU A 28 -3.05 0.90 8.51
C GLU A 28 -3.87 -0.37 8.76
N LYS A 29 -3.73 -1.36 7.88
CA LYS A 29 -4.49 -2.62 7.96
C LYS A 29 -3.77 -3.71 8.74
N ALA A 30 -2.43 -3.67 8.79
CA ALA A 30 -1.58 -4.69 9.40
C ALA A 30 -1.92 -6.14 8.96
N VAL A 31 -2.31 -6.32 7.69
CA VAL A 31 -2.73 -7.62 7.12
C VAL A 31 -1.60 -8.38 6.44
N ILE A 32 -0.51 -7.69 6.09
CA ILE A 32 0.72 -8.27 5.56
C ILE A 32 1.93 -7.68 6.30
N LYS A 33 3.07 -8.40 6.26
CA LYS A 33 4.33 -8.00 6.86
C LYS A 33 5.38 -7.73 5.78
N TRP A 34 6.38 -6.91 6.10
CA TRP A 34 7.53 -6.64 5.22
C TRP A 34 8.26 -7.90 4.72
N THR A 35 8.32 -8.95 5.55
CA THR A 35 8.98 -10.22 5.25
C THR A 35 8.08 -11.23 4.53
N ASP A 36 6.79 -10.91 4.35
CA ASP A 36 5.90 -11.78 3.59
C ASP A 36 6.35 -11.83 2.12
N GLN A 37 6.07 -12.96 1.47
CA GLN A 37 6.28 -13.11 0.03
C GLN A 37 5.22 -12.36 -0.78
N ASP A 38 5.58 -12.04 -2.02
CA ASP A 38 4.78 -11.25 -2.95
C ASP A 38 3.39 -11.80 -3.24
N GLU A 39 3.15 -13.09 -3.10
CA GLU A 39 1.81 -13.66 -3.31
C GLU A 39 0.76 -13.02 -2.39
N LYS A 40 1.13 -12.66 -1.16
CA LYS A 40 0.23 -11.95 -0.24
C LYS A 40 -0.07 -10.53 -0.70
N LEU A 41 0.90 -9.82 -1.28
CA LEU A 41 0.68 -8.48 -1.86
C LEU A 41 -0.22 -8.58 -3.09
N PHE A 42 0.06 -9.53 -3.98
CA PHE A 42 -0.66 -9.72 -5.24
C PHE A 42 -2.10 -10.16 -5.04
N PHE A 43 -2.42 -10.83 -3.94
CA PHE A 43 -3.81 -11.09 -3.55
C PHE A 43 -4.65 -9.81 -3.51
N TYR A 44 -4.11 -8.71 -2.98
CA TYR A 44 -4.82 -7.43 -2.87
C TYR A 44 -4.85 -6.62 -4.18
N LEU A 45 -4.02 -6.98 -5.16
CA LEU A 45 -4.02 -6.39 -6.51
C LEU A 45 -5.02 -7.05 -7.46
N GLN A 46 -5.76 -8.06 -7.01
CA GLN A 46 -6.75 -8.75 -7.86
C GLN A 46 -7.82 -7.77 -8.37
N PRO A 47 -8.22 -7.83 -9.66
CA PRO A 47 -9.16 -6.89 -10.27
C PRO A 47 -10.49 -6.74 -9.51
N LYS A 48 -10.97 -7.83 -8.88
CA LYS A 48 -12.21 -7.85 -8.09
C LYS A 48 -12.18 -6.91 -6.88
N PHE A 49 -11.00 -6.53 -6.39
CA PHE A 49 -10.83 -5.62 -5.26
C PHE A 49 -10.61 -4.16 -5.69
N LYS A 50 -10.41 -3.89 -6.99
CA LYS A 50 -9.97 -2.59 -7.50
C LYS A 50 -10.81 -1.42 -7.00
N GLU A 51 -12.13 -1.53 -7.09
CA GLU A 51 -13.04 -0.43 -6.72
C GLU A 51 -12.94 -0.10 -5.23
N LYS A 52 -13.09 -1.11 -4.37
CA LYS A 52 -13.01 -0.94 -2.91
C LYS A 52 -11.61 -0.56 -2.43
N MET A 53 -10.57 -1.14 -3.04
CA MET A 53 -9.20 -0.78 -2.72
C MET A 53 -8.92 0.69 -3.04
N ASN A 54 -9.36 1.19 -4.21
CA ASN A 54 -9.21 2.61 -4.55
C ASN A 54 -9.93 3.54 -3.55
N GLU A 55 -11.11 3.15 -3.06
CA GLU A 55 -11.82 3.91 -2.01
C GLU A 55 -10.99 3.95 -0.71
N HIS A 56 -10.48 2.81 -0.27
CA HIS A 56 -9.64 2.73 0.91
C HIS A 56 -8.34 3.54 0.78
N LEU A 57 -7.66 3.46 -0.37
CA LEU A 57 -6.42 4.19 -0.62
C LEU A 57 -6.64 5.71 -0.67
N LYS A 58 -7.77 6.18 -1.21
CA LYS A 58 -8.13 7.61 -1.16
C LYS A 58 -8.28 8.08 0.27
N ASN A 59 -9.01 7.34 1.10
CA ASN A 59 -9.22 7.71 2.50
C ASN A 59 -7.90 7.70 3.28
N TYR A 60 -7.06 6.69 3.03
CA TYR A 60 -5.74 6.61 3.64
C TYR A 60 -4.83 7.76 3.20
N HIS A 61 -4.83 8.11 1.91
CA HIS A 61 -4.08 9.25 1.40
C HIS A 61 -4.51 10.57 2.04
N THR A 62 -5.81 10.80 2.19
CA THR A 62 -6.31 12.00 2.89
C THR A 62 -5.87 12.00 4.35
N LYS A 63 -5.92 10.85 5.04
CA LYS A 63 -5.49 10.73 6.44
C LYS A 63 -4.02 11.11 6.61
N ILE A 64 -3.12 10.55 5.80
CA ILE A 64 -1.67 10.85 5.89
C ILE A 64 -1.40 12.33 5.57
N GLN A 65 -2.11 12.93 4.63
CA GLN A 65 -1.95 14.36 4.30
C GLN A 65 -2.36 15.27 5.46
N LEU A 66 -3.43 14.91 6.19
CA LEU A 66 -3.84 15.67 7.37
C LEU A 66 -2.82 15.55 8.50
N GLU A 67 -2.31 14.33 8.74
CA GLU A 67 -1.26 14.06 9.74
C GLU A 67 0.04 14.82 9.43
N GLU A 68 0.46 14.85 8.16
CA GLU A 68 1.64 15.61 7.71
C GLU A 68 1.44 17.12 7.79
N SER A 69 0.19 17.59 7.67
CA SER A 69 -0.15 19.03 7.75
C SER A 69 -0.23 19.54 9.20
N GLY A 70 -0.10 18.67 10.21
CA GLY A 70 -0.09 19.07 11.62
C GLY A 70 -1.41 19.68 12.12
N ILE A 71 -2.53 19.36 11.47
CA ILE A 71 -3.89 19.77 11.85
C ILE A 71 -4.51 18.70 12.77
#